data_AF-A0A8C7MTK1-F1
#
_entry.id   AF-A0A8C7MTK1-F1
#
_cell.length_a   1.000
_cell.length_b   1.000
_cell.length_c   1.000
_cell.angle_alpha   90.00
_cell.angle_beta   90.00
_cell.angle_gamma   90.00
#
_symmetry.space_group_name_H-M   'P 1'
#
loop_
_entity.id
_entity.type
_entity.pdbx_description
1 polymer ?
#
loop_
_entity_poly.entity_id
_entity_poly.type
_entity_poly.pdbx_seq_one_letter_code
_entity_poly.pdbx_strand_id
1 'polypeptide(L)'
;AEPSPLCFRNSQNSAQFVDKYMPQLIQRVTMVMPIADELLAEDMIHEEMYSNISAARTNQSKMRELFKALHSGGNKVKSAFLSTLRENEPNLVQDLGK
;
A
#
# COMPACT_ATOMS: atom_id res chain seq x y z
N ALA A 1 -23.62 -1.56 -19.37
CA ALA A 1 -23.34 -2.51 -18.28
C ALA A 1 -22.92 -1.69 -17.08
N GLU A 2 -23.81 -1.58 -16.08
CA GLU A 2 -23.50 -0.90 -14.82
C GLU A 2 -22.46 -1.73 -14.05
N PRO A 3 -21.31 -1.17 -13.63
CA PRO A 3 -20.35 -1.92 -12.83
C PRO A 3 -20.98 -2.30 -11.49
N SER A 4 -20.90 -3.58 -11.13
CA SER A 4 -21.52 -4.12 -9.91
C SER A 4 -21.06 -3.34 -8.66
N PRO A 5 -21.99 -2.93 -7.77
CA PRO A 5 -21.68 -2.08 -6.61
C PRO A 5 -20.78 -2.74 -5.55
N LEU A 6 -20.55 -4.06 -5.66
CA LEU A 6 -19.70 -4.81 -4.73
C LEU A 6 -18.21 -4.57 -4.97
N CYS A 7 -17.79 -4.24 -6.19
CA CYS A 7 -16.37 -3.98 -6.50
C CYS A 7 -15.91 -2.64 -5.92
N PHE A 8 -16.79 -1.63 -5.92
CA PHE A 8 -16.49 -0.29 -5.41
C PHE A 8 -16.36 -0.22 -3.89
N ARG A 9 -17.16 -1.03 -3.17
CA ARG A 9 -17.27 -0.97 -1.71
C ARG A 9 -16.06 -1.54 -0.98
N ASN A 10 -15.42 -2.58 -1.54
CA ASN A 10 -14.21 -3.16 -0.94
C ASN A 10 -12.99 -2.25 -1.05
N SER A 11 -12.82 -1.53 -2.17
CA SER A 11 -11.69 -0.63 -2.39
C SER A 11 -11.70 0.60 -1.46
N GLN A 12 -12.89 1.10 -1.10
CA GLN A 12 -13.02 2.18 -0.13
C GLN A 12 -12.64 1.75 1.29
N ASN A 13 -13.08 0.57 1.73
CA ASN A 13 -12.75 0.06 3.06
C ASN A 13 -11.25 -0.20 3.20
N SER A 14 -10.60 -0.77 2.17
CA SER A 14 -9.15 -0.96 2.17
C SER A 14 -8.39 0.36 2.18
N ALA A 15 -8.84 1.34 1.40
CA ALA A 15 -8.21 2.67 1.37
C ALA A 15 -8.30 3.37 2.73
N GLN A 16 -9.47 3.32 3.38
CA GLN A 16 -9.65 3.88 4.72
C GLN A 16 -8.81 3.16 5.78
N PHE A 17 -8.65 1.84 5.69
CA PHE A 17 -7.76 1.10 6.58
C PHE A 17 -6.32 1.57 6.43
N VAL A 18 -5.83 1.63 5.20
CA VAL A 18 -4.47 2.07 4.88
C VAL A 18 -4.22 3.50 5.34
N ASP A 19 -5.17 4.42 5.14
CA ASP A 19 -5.07 5.81 5.61
C ASP A 19 -5.11 5.90 7.15
N LYS A 20 -6.00 5.14 7.80
CA LYS A 20 -6.15 5.12 9.26
C LYS A 20 -4.90 4.59 9.96
N TYR A 21 -4.32 3.53 9.43
CA TYR A 21 -3.16 2.86 10.04
C TYR A 21 -1.82 3.28 9.43
N MET A 22 -1.82 4.29 8.56
CA MET A 22 -0.64 4.83 7.91
C MET A 22 0.54 5.07 8.87
N PRO A 23 0.40 5.75 10.04
CA PRO A 23 1.53 5.97 10.93
C PRO A 23 2.08 4.66 11.55
N GLN A 24 1.21 3.70 11.87
CA GLN A 24 1.65 2.40 12.39
C GLN A 24 2.35 1.59 11.29
N LEU A 25 1.84 1.63 10.06
CA LEU A 25 2.45 0.97 8.91
C LEU A 25 3.83 1.54 8.61
N ILE A 26 4.00 2.87 8.63
CA ILE A 26 5.32 3.51 8.44
C ILE A 26 6.34 3.03 9.48
N GLN A 27 5.92 2.79 10.72
CA GLN A 27 6.83 2.40 11.79
C GLN A 27 7.12 0.91 11.84
N ARG A 28 6.16 0.06 11.49
CA ARG A 28 6.22 -1.39 11.71
C ARG A 28 6.51 -2.19 10.44
N VAL A 29 6.15 -1.69 9.27
CA VAL A 29 6.45 -2.39 8.01
C VAL A 29 7.95 -2.39 7.78
N THR A 30 8.50 -3.58 7.60
CA THR A 30 9.92 -3.77 7.30
C THR A 30 10.15 -4.26 5.88
N MET A 31 9.14 -4.89 5.27
CA MET A 31 9.22 -5.46 3.92
C MET A 31 8.77 -4.46 2.85
N VAL A 32 9.24 -3.22 2.93
CA VAL A 32 8.80 -2.13 2.02
C VAL A 32 9.21 -2.38 0.56
N MET A 33 10.40 -2.95 0.34
CA MET A 33 10.89 -3.24 -1.02
C MET A 33 10.09 -4.34 -1.73
N PRO A 34 9.83 -5.52 -1.12
CA PRO A 34 8.92 -6.50 -1.69
C PRO A 34 7.54 -5.94 -2.03
N ILE A 35 6.98 -5.11 -1.14
CA ILE A 35 5.68 -4.47 -1.38
C ILE A 35 5.75 -3.51 -2.58
N ALA A 36 6.83 -2.74 -2.70
CA ALA A 36 7.04 -1.85 -3.84
C ALA A 36 7.27 -2.61 -5.15
N ASP A 37 7.95 -3.76 -5.12
CA ASP A 37 8.17 -4.62 -6.28
C ASP A 37 6.86 -5.17 -6.83
N GLU A 38 5.99 -5.69 -5.96
CA GLU A 38 4.65 -6.16 -6.36
C GLU A 38 3.82 -5.03 -6.95
N LEU A 39 3.83 -3.85 -6.31
CA LEU A 39 3.08 -2.70 -6.82
C LEU A 39 3.62 -2.19 -8.16
N LEU A 40 4.93 -2.30 -8.40
CA LEU A 40 5.53 -1.98 -9.70
C LEU A 40 5.13 -3.03 -10.76
N ALA A 41 5.15 -4.32 -10.39
CA ALA A 41 4.77 -5.41 -11.28
C ALA A 41 3.28 -5.36 -11.68
N GLU A 42 2.41 -4.85 -10.79
CA GLU A 42 1.00 -4.61 -11.06
C GLU A 42 0.71 -3.28 -11.77
N ASP A 43 1.73 -2.51 -12.16
CA ASP A 43 1.62 -1.18 -12.78
C ASP A 43 0.83 -0.17 -11.90
N MET A 44 0.88 -0.37 -10.59
CA MET A 44 0.19 0.47 -9.59
C MET A 44 1.03 1.69 -9.20
N ILE A 45 2.36 1.58 -9.32
CA ILE A 45 3.31 2.68 -9.13
C ILE A 45 4.24 2.79 -10.34
N HIS A 46 4.68 4.01 -10.64
CA HIS A 46 5.63 4.26 -11.72
C HIS A 46 7.07 3.99 -11.30
N GLU A 47 7.93 3.66 -12.26
CA GLU A 47 9.36 3.40 -12.07
C GLU A 47 10.10 4.58 -11.39
N GLU A 48 9.69 5.82 -11.67
CA GLU A 48 10.23 7.01 -11.00
C GLU A 48 9.95 6.98 -9.49
N MET A 49 8.72 6.65 -9.09
CA MET A 49 8.37 6.53 -7.67
C MET A 49 9.04 5.33 -7.03
N TYR A 50 9.12 4.20 -7.74
CA TYR A 50 9.89 3.06 -7.28
C TYR A 50 11.35 3.42 -7.00
N SER A 51 11.99 4.18 -7.89
CA SER A 51 13.36 4.65 -7.71
C SER A 51 13.50 5.57 -6.49
N ASN A 52 12.52 6.45 -6.24
CA ASN A 52 12.51 7.29 -5.04
C ASN A 52 12.38 6.46 -3.74
N ILE A 53 11.54 5.41 -3.76
CA ILE A 53 11.38 4.48 -2.65
C ILE A 53 12.67 3.67 -2.43
N SER A 54 13.30 3.16 -3.49
CA SER A 54 14.52 2.37 -3.39
C SER A 54 15.71 3.21 -2.89
N ALA A 55 15.78 4.47 -3.31
CA ALA A 55 16.80 5.43 -2.89
C ALA A 55 16.67 5.89 -1.43
N ALA A 56 15.50 5.73 -0.80
CA ALA A 56 15.32 6.10 0.59
C ALA A 56 16.14 5.20 1.55
N ARG A 57 16.81 5.82 2.52
CA ARG A 57 17.79 5.16 3.40
C ARG A 57 17.18 4.23 4.46
N THR A 58 15.99 4.54 4.95
CA THR A 58 15.33 3.80 6.03
C THR A 58 13.96 3.32 5.62
N ASN A 59 13.52 2.18 6.15
CA ASN A 59 12.20 1.60 5.84
C ASN A 59 11.06 2.60 6.10
N GLN A 60 11.16 3.44 7.15
CA GLN A 60 10.14 4.46 7.39
C GLN A 60 10.09 5.52 6.30
N SER A 61 11.24 5.95 5.78
CA SER A 61 11.29 6.89 4.65
C SER A 61 10.79 6.26 3.36
N LYS A 62 11.14 4.98 3.11
CA LYS A 62 10.62 4.20 1.98
C LYS A 62 9.10 4.13 2.02
N MET A 63 8.52 3.83 3.19
CA MET A 63 7.06 3.80 3.35
C MET A 63 6.42 5.15 3.09
N ARG A 64 7.03 6.26 3.54
CA ARG A 64 6.49 7.60 3.26
C ARG A 64 6.44 7.90 1.76
N GLU A 65 7.47 7.53 1.00
CA GLU A 65 7.45 7.68 -0.46
C GLU A 65 6.41 6.78 -1.10
N LEU A 66 6.31 5.53 -0.65
CA LEU A 66 5.29 4.60 -1.13
C LEU A 66 3.87 5.15 -0.90
N PHE A 67 3.63 5.75 0.27
CA PHE A 67 2.35 6.38 0.57
C PHE A 67 2.02 7.58 -0.32
N LYS A 68 3.02 8.34 -0.79
CA LYS A 68 2.78 9.40 -1.77
C LYS A 68 2.29 8.81 -3.09
N ALA A 69 2.90 7.70 -3.54
CA ALA A 69 2.44 6.97 -4.72
C ALA A 69 1.02 6.39 -4.54
N LEU A 70 0.70 5.89 -3.33
CA LEU A 70 -0.65 5.44 -2.99
C LEU A 70 -1.68 6.58 -3.03
N HIS A 71 -1.28 7.79 -2.64
CA HIS A 71 -2.16 8.96 -2.70
C HIS A 71 -2.43 9.41 -4.14
N SER A 72 -1.43 9.34 -5.03
CA SER A 72 -1.62 9.65 -6.46
C SER A 72 -2.41 8.57 -7.20
N GLY A 73 -2.26 7.30 -6.83
CA GLY A 73 -2.93 6.16 -7.45
C GLY A 73 -4.38 5.92 -7.00
N GLY A 74 -4.81 6.56 -5.91
CA GLY A 74 -6.17 6.48 -5.40
C GLY A 74 -6.53 5.13 -4.74
N ASN A 75 -7.83 4.88 -4.56
CA ASN A 75 -8.31 3.75 -3.74
C ASN A 75 -7.93 2.37 -4.31
N LYS A 76 -7.74 2.25 -5.63
CA LYS A 76 -7.35 1.00 -6.26
C LYS A 76 -5.94 0.57 -5.84
N VAL A 77 -4.98 1.50 -5.89
CA VAL A 77 -3.59 1.25 -5.49
C VAL A 77 -3.48 0.99 -3.99
N LYS A 78 -4.26 1.70 -3.16
CA LYS A 78 -4.36 1.38 -1.72
C LYS A 78 -4.91 -0.01 -1.43
N SER A 79 -5.86 -0.48 -2.26
CA SER A 79 -6.42 -1.83 -2.13
C SER A 79 -5.40 -2.91 -2.50
N ALA A 80 -4.66 -2.71 -3.58
CA ALA A 80 -3.54 -3.58 -3.98
C ALA A 80 -2.47 -3.62 -2.88
N PHE A 81 -2.04 -2.46 -2.39
CA PHE A 81 -1.09 -2.37 -1.27
C PHE A 81 -1.54 -3.14 -0.04
N LEU A 82 -2.82 -3.02 0.37
CA LEU A 82 -3.32 -3.77 1.52
C LEU A 82 -3.30 -5.29 1.28
N SER A 83 -3.53 -5.73 0.04
CA SER A 83 -3.49 -7.15 -0.35
C SER A 83 -2.06 -7.68 -0.28
N THR A 84 -1.12 -7.01 -0.93
CA THR A 84 0.32 -7.29 -0.86
C THR A 84 0.86 -7.26 0.57
N LEU A 85 0.45 -6.27 1.37
CA LEU A 85 0.83 -6.18 2.78
C LEU A 85 0.31 -7.37 3.59
N ARG A 86 -0.88 -7.87 3.27
CA ARG A 86 -1.45 -9.05 3.93
C ARG A 86 -0.71 -10.33 3.57
N GLU A 87 -0.16 -10.41 2.36
CA GLU A 87 0.65 -11.55 1.92
C GLU A 87 2.04 -11.54 2.56
N ASN A 88 2.69 -10.37 2.60
CA ASN A 88 4.03 -10.21 3.15
C ASN A 88 4.06 -10.17 4.69
N GLU A 89 3.14 -9.41 5.31
CA GLU A 89 3.08 -9.18 6.76
C GLU A 89 1.66 -9.41 7.34
N PRO A 90 1.09 -10.63 7.22
CA PRO A 90 -0.28 -10.93 7.69
C PRO A 90 -0.48 -10.64 9.17
N ASN A 91 0.55 -10.88 9.99
CA ASN A 91 0.52 -10.62 11.43
C ASN A 91 0.32 -9.13 11.74
N LEU A 92 0.95 -8.25 10.96
CA LEU A 92 0.83 -6.80 11.14
C LEU A 92 -0.59 -6.33 10.78
N VAL A 93 -1.13 -6.81 9.66
CA VAL A 93 -2.51 -6.47 9.24
C VAL A 93 -3.54 -6.97 10.26
N GLN A 94 -3.34 -8.17 10.82
CA GLN A 94 -4.22 -8.72 11.85
C GLN A 94 -4.15 -7.92 13.16
N ASP A 95 -2.96 -7.45 13.55
CA ASP A 95 -2.77 -6.63 14.75
C ASP A 95 -3.43 -5.24 14.62
N LEU A 96 -3.36 -4.65 13.42
CA LEU A 96 -3.98 -3.36 13.12
C LEU A 96 -5.50 -3.46 12.92
N GLY A 97 -5.99 -4.61 12.47
CA GLY A 97 -7.42 -4.87 12.24
C GLY A 97 -8.24 -5.28 13.47
N LYS A 98 -7.63 -5.30 14.66
CA LYS A 98 -8.34 -5.43 15.94
C LYS A 98 -8.97 -4.11 16.37
#